data_AF-W1TLH5-F1
#
_entry.id   AF-W1TLH5-F1
#
_cell.length_a   1.000
_cell.length_b   1.000
_cell.length_c   1.000
_cell.angle_alpha   90.00
_cell.angle_beta   90.00
_cell.angle_gamma   90.00
#
_symmetry.space_group_name_H-M   'P 1'
#
loop_
_entity.id
_entity.type
_entity.pdbx_description
1 polymer ?
#
loop_
_entity_poly.entity_id
_entity_poly.type
_entity_poly.pdbx_seq_one_letter_code
_entity_poly.pdbx_strand_id
1 'polypeptide(L)'
;MILATRVLHEKTLDLKEPLVLTVIADTSYGVYLFHWPFYTIFSQLMGNLPAVILTSLLSLAFAGLSFYVIEPIIAGKSPAFLGWDWHFTQLKKVLAMSFVGLLLISLLAIGLAPKIGAFETDMLVNGLHQADTKLNRTKSLAEKGEASSYNIADGVTIIGDSVTLRASTPLKEVLPDAQVDAQGSRNTA
;
A
#
# COMPACT_ATOMS: atom_id res chain seq x y z
N MET A 1 0.26 20.14 26.37
CA MET A 1 -0.96 19.69 25.64
C MET A 1 -1.86 18.82 26.50
N ILE A 2 -1.43 17.63 26.94
CA ILE A 2 -2.26 16.68 27.71
C ILE A 2 -2.89 17.30 28.97
N LEU A 3 -2.12 18.10 29.73
CA LEU A 3 -2.63 18.76 30.94
C LEU A 3 -3.71 19.81 30.64
N ALA A 4 -3.57 20.54 29.53
CA ALA A 4 -4.52 21.57 29.13
C ALA A 4 -5.83 20.96 28.60
N THR A 5 -5.76 19.90 27.79
CA THR A 5 -6.96 19.17 27.34
C THR A 5 -7.68 18.48 28.48
N ARG A 6 -6.95 17.96 29.48
CA ARG A 6 -7.54 17.39 30.69
C ARG A 6 -8.25 18.43 31.54
N VAL A 7 -7.64 19.59 31.79
CA VAL A 7 -8.28 20.69 32.53
C VAL A 7 -9.53 21.18 31.80
N LEU A 8 -9.49 21.28 30.47
CA LEU A 8 -10.66 21.64 29.67
C LEU A 8 -11.79 20.61 29.83
N HIS A 9 -11.48 19.32 29.68
CA HIS A 9 -12.46 18.23 29.83
C HIS A 9 -13.11 18.23 31.22
N GLU A 10 -12.33 18.41 32.29
CA GLU A 10 -12.83 18.48 33.67
C GLU A 10 -13.72 19.72 33.91
N LYS A 11 -13.53 20.80 33.15
CA LYS A 11 -14.32 22.04 33.26
C LYS A 11 -15.55 22.09 32.36
N THR A 12 -15.68 21.16 31.42
CA THR A 12 -16.79 21.12 30.44
C THR A 12 -17.57 19.81 30.47
N LEU A 13 -17.57 19.08 31.60
CA LEU A 13 -18.24 17.77 31.76
C LEU A 13 -19.73 17.80 31.36
N ASP A 14 -20.44 18.88 31.67
CA ASP A 14 -21.89 19.01 31.39
C ASP A 14 -22.19 19.70 30.05
N LEU A 15 -21.16 20.13 29.32
CA LEU A 15 -21.33 20.84 28.05
C LEU A 15 -21.42 19.81 26.92
N LYS A 16 -22.61 19.69 26.31
CA LYS A 16 -22.77 18.83 25.13
C LYS A 16 -21.90 19.36 23.99
N GLU A 17 -21.08 18.48 23.42
CA GLU A 17 -20.29 18.80 22.25
C GLU A 17 -21.19 19.18 21.06
N PRO A 18 -20.75 20.11 20.20
CA PRO A 18 -21.48 20.43 18.99
C PRO A 18 -21.44 19.22 18.04
N LEU A 19 -22.61 18.87 17.50
CA LEU A 19 -22.83 17.65 16.72
C LEU A 19 -21.86 17.47 15.55
N VAL A 20 -21.44 18.56 14.91
CA VAL A 20 -20.47 18.54 13.80
C VAL A 20 -19.10 18.02 14.25
N LEU A 21 -18.62 18.44 15.43
CA LEU A 21 -17.33 17.99 15.95
C LEU A 21 -17.39 16.52 16.34
N THR A 22 -18.50 16.09 16.95
CA THR A 22 -18.70 14.68 17.31
C THR A 22 -18.74 13.79 16.07
N VAL A 23 -19.47 14.19 15.00
CA VAL A 23 -19.49 13.42 13.74
C VAL A 23 -18.11 13.31 13.10
N ILE A 24 -17.34 14.40 13.09
CA ILE A 24 -15.96 14.37 12.57
C ILE A 24 -15.09 13.46 13.43
N ALA A 25 -15.19 13.55 14.75
CA ALA A 25 -14.41 12.73 15.66
C ALA A 25 -14.72 11.24 15.49
N ASP A 26 -16.00 10.88 15.51
CA ASP A 26 -16.51 9.51 15.33
C ASP A 26 -16.07 8.89 14.01
N THR A 27 -16.14 9.66 12.91
CA THR A 27 -15.83 9.15 11.56
C THR A 27 -14.37 9.30 11.16
N SER A 28 -13.57 10.05 11.92
CA SER A 28 -12.18 10.39 11.57
C SER A 28 -11.31 9.17 11.26
N TYR A 29 -11.43 8.12 12.07
CA TYR A 29 -10.70 6.87 11.86
C TYR A 29 -11.14 6.14 10.58
N GLY A 30 -12.45 6.05 10.34
CA GLY A 30 -12.98 5.46 9.10
C GLY A 30 -12.54 6.22 7.85
N VAL A 31 -12.55 7.55 7.89
CA VAL A 31 -12.05 8.39 6.78
C VAL A 31 -10.57 8.13 6.54
N TYR A 32 -9.77 8.05 7.61
CA TYR A 32 -8.36 7.70 7.51
C TYR A 32 -8.14 6.33 6.83
N LEU A 33 -8.97 5.33 7.10
CA LEU A 33 -8.86 4.04 6.42
C LEU A 33 -9.27 4.08 4.95
N PHE A 34 -10.36 4.77 4.62
CA PHE A 34 -10.95 4.72 3.28
C PHE A 34 -10.33 5.70 2.27
N HIS A 35 -9.78 6.83 2.72
CA HIS A 35 -9.34 7.88 1.79
C HIS A 35 -8.20 7.44 0.87
N TRP A 36 -7.24 6.67 1.39
CA TRP A 36 -6.06 6.28 0.61
C TRP A 36 -6.36 5.27 -0.52
N PRO A 37 -7.09 4.16 -0.27
CA PRO A 37 -7.50 3.25 -1.33
C PRO A 37 -8.36 3.93 -2.39
N PHE A 38 -9.36 4.72 -1.98
CA PHE A 38 -10.23 5.42 -2.93
C PHE A 38 -9.48 6.44 -3.77
N TYR A 39 -8.58 7.23 -3.16
CA TYR A 39 -7.78 8.17 -3.92
C TYR A 39 -6.89 7.48 -4.95
N THR A 40 -6.25 6.38 -4.58
CA THR A 40 -5.40 5.60 -5.51
C THR A 40 -6.20 5.13 -6.72
N ILE A 41 -7.39 4.54 -6.49
CA ILE A 41 -8.27 4.05 -7.55
C ILE A 41 -8.73 5.21 -8.44
N PHE A 42 -9.25 6.29 -7.86
CA PHE A 42 -9.81 7.39 -8.65
C PHE A 42 -8.72 8.19 -9.37
N SER A 43 -7.54 8.37 -8.78
CA SER A 43 -6.42 9.06 -9.45
C SER A 43 -5.93 8.34 -10.73
N GLN A 44 -6.19 7.03 -10.85
CA GLN A 44 -5.89 6.25 -12.05
C GLN A 44 -7.00 6.33 -13.09
N LEU A 45 -8.24 6.59 -12.67
CA LEU A 45 -9.42 6.61 -13.53
C LEU A 45 -9.81 8.01 -14.02
N MET A 46 -9.45 9.06 -13.28
CA MET A 46 -9.83 10.44 -13.56
C MET A 46 -8.75 11.44 -13.13
N GLY A 47 -8.92 12.71 -13.52
CA GLY A 47 -8.02 13.79 -13.09
C GLY A 47 -8.00 13.98 -11.56
N ASN A 48 -6.97 14.65 -11.07
CA ASN A 48 -6.74 14.80 -9.63
C ASN A 48 -7.92 15.45 -8.87
N LEU A 49 -8.45 16.57 -9.39
CA LEU A 49 -9.54 17.29 -8.71
C LEU A 49 -10.82 16.45 -8.51
N PRO A 50 -11.40 15.81 -9.54
CA PRO A 50 -12.57 14.96 -9.34
C PRO A 50 -12.24 13.72 -8.48
N ALA A 51 -11.01 13.19 -8.53
CA ALA A 51 -10.58 12.10 -7.66
C ALA A 51 -10.61 12.50 -6.18
N VAL A 52 -10.07 13.67 -5.82
CA VAL A 52 -10.09 14.18 -4.44
C VAL A 52 -11.50 14.39 -3.92
N ILE A 53 -12.38 14.98 -4.73
CA ILE A 53 -13.78 15.25 -4.35
C ILE A 53 -14.50 13.92 -4.10
N LEU A 54 -14.40 12.98 -5.03
CA LEU A 54 -15.09 11.70 -4.93
C LEU A 54 -14.56 10.86 -3.77
N THR A 55 -13.23 10.83 -3.56
CA THR A 55 -12.62 10.22 -2.38
C THR A 55 -13.18 10.79 -1.10
N SER A 56 -13.19 12.12 -0.96
CA SER A 56 -13.63 12.77 0.28
C SER A 56 -15.09 12.43 0.60
N LEU A 57 -15.97 12.49 -0.41
CA LEU A 57 -17.39 12.17 -0.26
C LEU A 57 -17.63 10.70 0.10
N LEU A 58 -17.00 9.76 -0.62
CA LEU A 58 -17.17 8.34 -0.37
C LEU A 58 -16.53 7.90 0.94
N SER A 59 -15.37 8.44 1.31
CA SER A 59 -14.74 8.16 2.60
C SER A 59 -15.62 8.60 3.77
N LEU A 60 -16.21 9.79 3.71
CA LEU A 60 -17.15 10.26 4.74
C LEU A 60 -18.41 9.38 4.81
N ALA A 61 -18.99 9.04 3.65
CA ALA A 61 -20.18 8.20 3.59
C ALA A 61 -19.93 6.79 4.15
N PHE A 62 -18.83 6.15 3.76
CA PHE A 62 -18.47 4.80 4.21
C PHE A 62 -18.02 4.79 5.67
N ALA A 63 -17.30 5.81 6.13
CA ALA A 63 -16.95 5.96 7.54
C ALA A 63 -18.19 6.15 8.42
N GLY A 64 -19.14 7.00 7.99
CA GLY A 64 -20.42 7.17 8.66
C GLY A 64 -21.24 5.89 8.70
N LEU A 65 -21.33 5.16 7.58
CA LEU A 65 -22.02 3.88 7.53
C LEU A 65 -21.36 2.83 8.44
N SER A 66 -20.03 2.77 8.46
CA SER A 66 -19.27 1.88 9.35
C SER A 66 -19.59 2.17 10.82
N PHE A 67 -19.39 3.41 11.24
CA PHE A 67 -19.47 3.80 12.65
C PHE A 67 -20.91 3.84 13.19
N TYR A 68 -21.88 4.36 12.42
CA TYR A 68 -23.26 4.53 12.92
C TYR A 68 -24.16 3.32 12.64
N VAL A 69 -23.80 2.44 11.70
CA VAL A 69 -24.66 1.30 11.32
C VAL A 69 -23.96 -0.02 11.58
N ILE A 70 -22.78 -0.25 11.01
CA ILE A 70 -22.14 -1.57 11.05
C ILE A 70 -21.62 -1.90 12.45
N GLU A 71 -20.86 -0.99 13.07
CA GLU A 71 -20.26 -1.20 14.39
C GLU A 71 -21.31 -1.44 15.51
N PRO A 72 -22.41 -0.65 15.62
CA PRO A 72 -23.44 -0.90 16.63
C PRO A 72 -24.13 -2.25 16.43
N ILE A 73 -24.39 -2.64 15.19
CA ILE A 73 -25.02 -3.92 14.86
C ILE A 73 -24.13 -5.09 15.27
N ILE A 74 -22.82 -5.02 14.99
CA ILE A 74 -21.83 -6.01 15.42
C ILE A 74 -21.79 -6.08 16.95
N ALA A 75 -21.80 -4.92 17.63
CA ALA A 75 -21.83 -4.82 19.08
C ALA A 75 -23.17 -5.24 19.71
N GLY A 76 -24.18 -5.62 18.91
CA GLY A 76 -25.49 -6.05 19.39
C GLY A 76 -26.42 -4.92 19.83
N LYS A 77 -26.06 -3.66 19.55
CA LYS A 77 -26.86 -2.47 19.83
C LYS A 77 -27.75 -2.14 18.63
N SER A 78 -28.90 -1.50 18.85
CA SER A 78 -29.66 -0.90 17.74
C SER A 78 -28.84 0.27 17.19
N PRO A 79 -28.68 0.39 15.86
CA PRO A 79 -28.06 1.56 15.26
C PRO A 79 -29.01 2.73 15.48
N ALA A 80 -28.71 3.58 16.47
CA ALA A 80 -29.47 4.79 16.73
C ALA A 80 -29.04 5.89 15.77
N PHE A 81 -29.31 5.71 14.48
CA PHE A 81 -29.20 6.83 13.53
C PHE A 81 -30.45 7.68 13.66
N LEU A 82 -30.30 8.90 14.17
CA LEU A 82 -31.37 9.91 14.18
C LEU A 82 -32.64 9.47 14.96
N GLY A 83 -32.48 8.72 16.06
CA GLY A 83 -33.57 8.37 16.98
C GLY A 83 -34.54 7.29 16.47
N TRP A 84 -34.19 6.58 15.39
CA TRP A 84 -35.02 5.52 14.84
C TRP A 84 -34.38 4.15 15.11
N ASP A 85 -35.08 3.25 15.80
CA ASP A 85 -34.60 1.89 16.05
C ASP A 85 -34.82 1.00 14.82
N TRP A 86 -33.76 0.80 14.03
CA TRP A 86 -33.81 -0.12 12.89
C TRP A 86 -33.34 -1.52 13.31
N HIS A 87 -34.26 -2.48 13.37
CA HIS A 87 -33.95 -3.88 13.68
C HIS A 87 -33.45 -4.62 12.43
N PHE A 88 -32.19 -4.45 12.07
CA PHE A 88 -31.57 -5.15 10.94
C PHE A 88 -31.14 -6.58 11.26
N THR A 89 -32.07 -7.44 11.67
CA THR A 89 -31.80 -8.87 11.96
C THR A 89 -31.22 -9.62 10.75
N GLN A 90 -31.55 -9.18 9.53
CA GLN A 90 -31.03 -9.75 8.29
C GLN A 90 -29.62 -9.24 7.92
N LEU A 91 -29.24 -8.02 8.31
CA LEU A 91 -27.94 -7.45 7.96
C LEU A 91 -26.79 -8.23 8.61
N LYS A 92 -26.96 -8.74 9.84
CA LYS A 92 -25.99 -9.64 10.47
C LYS A 92 -25.75 -10.90 9.64
N LYS A 93 -26.81 -11.48 9.08
CA LYS A 93 -26.71 -12.67 8.21
C LYS A 93 -25.99 -12.32 6.90
N VAL A 94 -26.32 -11.19 6.28
CA VAL A 94 -25.67 -10.73 5.05
C VAL A 94 -24.17 -10.47 5.28
N LEU A 95 -23.81 -9.78 6.37
CA LEU A 95 -22.42 -9.52 6.74
C LEU A 95 -21.66 -10.83 7.00
N ALA A 96 -22.25 -11.77 7.75
CA ALA A 96 -21.64 -13.07 8.00
C ALA A 96 -21.45 -13.88 6.70
N MET A 97 -22.44 -13.90 5.81
CA MET A 97 -22.34 -14.56 4.50
C MET A 97 -21.29 -13.91 3.61
N SER A 98 -21.20 -12.58 3.61
CA SER A 98 -20.17 -11.84 2.87
C SER A 98 -18.77 -12.16 3.39
N PHE A 99 -18.59 -12.23 4.71
CA PHE A 99 -17.32 -12.61 5.33
C PHE A 99 -16.90 -14.03 4.95
N VAL A 100 -17.83 -14.99 5.01
CA VAL A 100 -17.58 -16.37 4.56
C VAL A 100 -17.23 -16.42 3.07
N GLY A 101 -17.95 -15.67 2.23
CA GLY A 101 -17.66 -15.57 0.80
C GLY A 101 -16.25 -15.01 0.53
N LEU A 102 -15.88 -13.92 1.18
CA LEU A 102 -14.54 -13.31 1.08
C LEU A 102 -13.44 -14.26 1.57
N LEU A 103 -13.70 -15.00 2.65
CA LEU A 103 -12.76 -16.00 3.17
C LEU A 103 -12.55 -17.14 2.16
N LEU A 104 -13.62 -17.66 1.55
CA LEU A 104 -13.53 -18.69 0.51
C LEU A 104 -12.78 -18.19 -0.73
N ILE A 105 -13.07 -16.97 -1.20
CA ILE A 105 -12.36 -16.36 -2.33
C ILE A 105 -10.88 -16.19 -2.00
N SER A 106 -10.55 -15.77 -0.78
CA SER A 106 -9.16 -15.59 -0.33
C SER A 106 -8.41 -16.93 -0.30
N LEU A 107 -9.04 -17.99 0.23
CA LEU A 107 -8.46 -19.34 0.24
C LEU A 107 -8.27 -19.88 -1.18
N LEU A 108 -9.24 -19.63 -2.07
CA LEU A 108 -9.12 -19.99 -3.47
C LEU A 108 -7.98 -19.22 -4.15
N ALA A 109 -7.85 -17.91 -3.90
CA ALA A 109 -6.76 -17.10 -4.43
C ALA A 109 -5.40 -17.59 -3.95
N ILE A 110 -5.26 -18.00 -2.67
CA ILE A 110 -4.05 -18.63 -2.15
C ILE A 110 -3.76 -19.95 -2.86
N GLY A 111 -4.78 -20.79 -3.08
CA GLY A 111 -4.62 -22.07 -3.77
C GLY A 111 -4.26 -21.94 -5.26
N LEU A 112 -4.72 -20.88 -5.91
CA LEU A 112 -4.42 -20.57 -7.32
C LEU A 112 -3.17 -19.69 -7.49
N ALA A 113 -2.61 -19.18 -6.39
CA ALA A 113 -1.46 -18.30 -6.46
C ALA A 113 -0.25 -19.04 -7.07
N PRO A 114 0.48 -18.40 -8.01
CA PRO A 114 1.69 -18.99 -8.56
C PRO A 114 2.76 -19.14 -7.47
N LYS A 115 3.53 -20.23 -7.53
CA LYS A 115 4.61 -20.50 -6.56
C LYS A 115 5.71 -19.45 -6.54
N ILE A 116 5.93 -18.79 -7.68
CA ILE A 116 6.87 -17.66 -7.84
C ILE A 116 6.05 -16.49 -8.37
N GLY A 117 6.07 -15.38 -7.65
CA GLY A 117 5.34 -14.17 -8.04
C GLY A 117 5.99 -13.50 -9.24
N ALA A 118 5.21 -12.72 -10.01
CA ALA A 118 5.73 -11.99 -11.17
C ALA A 118 6.93 -11.09 -10.84
N PHE A 119 6.94 -10.50 -9.64
CA PHE A 119 8.05 -9.71 -9.13
C PHE A 119 9.34 -10.52 -8.93
N GLU A 120 9.22 -11.71 -8.33
CA GLU A 120 10.38 -12.56 -8.07
C GLU A 120 10.93 -13.15 -9.38
N THR A 121 10.06 -13.51 -10.32
CA THR A 121 10.44 -13.91 -11.67
C THR A 121 11.22 -12.80 -12.38
N ASP A 122 10.73 -11.56 -12.35
CA ASP A 122 11.40 -10.41 -12.95
C ASP A 122 12.78 -10.15 -12.31
N MET A 123 12.86 -10.22 -10.98
CA MET A 123 14.11 -10.08 -10.24
C MET A 123 15.12 -11.18 -10.60
N LEU A 124 14.64 -12.43 -10.77
CA LEU A 124 15.47 -13.56 -11.19
C LEU A 124 16.00 -13.37 -12.62
N VAL A 125 15.13 -12.97 -13.56
CA VAL A 125 15.51 -12.70 -14.95
C VAL A 125 16.54 -11.57 -15.04
N ASN A 126 16.31 -10.46 -14.34
CA ASN A 126 17.25 -9.34 -14.30
C ASN A 126 18.59 -9.71 -13.63
N GLY A 127 18.55 -10.55 -12.60
CA GLY A 127 19.75 -11.13 -11.99
C GLY A 127 20.55 -12.01 -12.96
N LEU A 128 19.88 -12.81 -13.77
CA LEU A 128 20.52 -13.62 -14.82
C LEU A 128 21.15 -12.76 -15.92
N HIS A 129 20.45 -11.72 -16.40
CA HIS A 129 21.01 -10.77 -17.36
C HIS A 129 22.25 -10.04 -16.81
N GLN A 130 22.24 -9.70 -15.52
CA GLN A 130 23.38 -9.13 -14.85
C GLN A 130 24.57 -10.11 -14.78
N ALA A 131 24.32 -11.38 -14.46
CA ALA A 131 25.34 -12.43 -14.43
C ALA A 131 25.95 -12.67 -15.82
N ASP A 132 25.13 -12.74 -16.87
CA ASP A 132 25.59 -12.88 -18.25
C ASP A 132 26.46 -11.69 -18.69
N THR A 133 26.04 -10.46 -18.38
CA THR A 133 26.82 -9.24 -18.66
C THR A 133 28.19 -9.30 -17.97
N LYS A 134 28.25 -9.73 -16.70
CA LYS A 134 29.51 -9.89 -15.96
C LYS A 134 30.41 -10.96 -16.59
N LEU A 135 29.86 -12.10 -17.01
CA LEU A 135 30.64 -13.16 -17.66
C LEU A 135 31.23 -12.72 -18.99
N ASN A 136 30.44 -12.07 -19.84
CA ASN A 136 30.90 -11.53 -21.13
C ASN A 136 32.01 -10.49 -20.96
N ARG A 137 31.91 -9.63 -19.93
CA ARG A 137 32.98 -8.69 -19.57
C ARG A 137 34.24 -9.40 -19.10
N THR A 138 34.13 -10.34 -18.15
CA THR A 138 35.29 -11.11 -17.65
C THR A 138 35.99 -11.83 -18.79
N LYS A 139 35.22 -12.43 -19.71
CA LYS A 139 35.76 -13.05 -20.93
C LYS A 139 36.53 -12.03 -21.77
N SER A 140 35.93 -10.88 -22.08
CA SER A 140 36.59 -9.84 -22.89
C SER A 140 37.87 -9.30 -22.24
N LEU A 141 37.88 -9.09 -20.91
CA LEU A 141 39.06 -8.65 -20.17
C LEU A 141 40.16 -9.71 -20.13
N ALA A 142 39.78 -10.99 -20.01
CA ALA A 142 40.71 -12.11 -20.07
C ALA A 142 41.33 -12.24 -21.47
N GLU A 143 40.53 -12.11 -22.53
CA GLU A 143 40.99 -12.15 -23.92
C GLU A 143 41.95 -11.00 -24.28
N LYS A 144 41.73 -9.82 -23.72
CA LYS A 144 42.60 -8.65 -23.93
C LYS A 144 43.91 -8.69 -23.14
N GLY A 145 44.10 -9.68 -22.25
CA GLY A 145 45.26 -9.75 -21.36
C GLY A 145 45.31 -8.62 -20.31
N GLU A 146 44.25 -7.81 -20.21
CA GLU A 146 44.15 -6.64 -19.32
C GLU A 146 43.66 -7.01 -17.91
N ALA A 147 43.17 -8.25 -17.71
CA ALA A 147 42.63 -8.71 -16.44
C ALA A 147 43.62 -8.62 -15.25
N SER A 148 44.92 -8.53 -15.50
CA SER A 148 45.98 -8.42 -14.46
C SER A 148 46.46 -6.99 -14.20
N SER A 149 46.13 -6.03 -15.06
CA SER A 149 46.47 -4.62 -14.85
C SER A 149 45.30 -3.90 -14.16
N TYR A 150 45.57 -3.09 -13.14
CA TYR A 150 44.58 -2.22 -12.48
C TYR A 150 44.10 -1.08 -13.40
N ASN A 151 43.78 -1.40 -14.66
CA ASN A 151 43.21 -0.46 -15.61
C ASN A 151 41.79 -0.12 -15.15
N ILE A 152 41.66 1.06 -14.55
CA ILE A 152 40.37 1.69 -14.30
C ILE A 152 39.79 2.03 -15.68
N ALA A 153 38.94 1.15 -16.20
CA ALA A 153 38.20 1.43 -17.41
C ALA A 153 37.18 2.53 -17.13
N ASP A 154 37.10 3.54 -18.01
CA ASP A 154 36.05 4.54 -17.96
C ASP A 154 34.67 3.86 -17.98
N GLY A 155 33.79 4.32 -17.10
CA GLY A 155 32.45 3.76 -16.98
C GLY A 155 31.76 4.12 -15.68
N VAL A 156 30.47 3.84 -15.61
CA VAL A 156 29.64 4.05 -14.42
C VAL A 156 29.28 2.69 -13.83
N THR A 157 29.51 2.49 -12.54
CA THR A 157 29.03 1.30 -11.82
C THR A 157 27.93 1.71 -10.86
N ILE A 158 26.76 1.09 -10.99
CA ILE A 158 25.58 1.34 -10.18
C ILE A 158 25.39 0.14 -9.25
N ILE A 159 25.65 0.34 -7.95
CA ILE A 159 25.45 -0.67 -6.92
C ILE A 159 24.11 -0.42 -6.23
N GLY A 160 23.29 -1.46 -6.06
CA GLY A 160 22.02 -1.30 -5.37
C GLY A 160 21.33 -2.57 -4.91
N ASP A 161 20.09 -2.41 -4.47
CA ASP A 161 19.24 -3.46 -3.89
C ASP A 161 18.22 -4.00 -4.91
N SER A 162 17.11 -4.60 -4.42
CA SER A 162 16.01 -5.06 -5.27
C SER A 162 15.39 -3.95 -6.15
N VAL A 163 15.37 -2.70 -5.68
CA VAL A 163 14.78 -1.58 -6.43
C VAL A 163 15.66 -1.25 -7.63
N THR A 164 16.98 -1.18 -7.42
CA THR A 164 17.95 -0.98 -8.49
C THR A 164 17.96 -2.16 -9.47
N LEU A 165 17.82 -3.40 -8.98
CA LEU A 165 17.77 -4.60 -9.82
C LEU A 165 16.55 -4.58 -10.74
N ARG A 166 15.38 -4.18 -10.22
CA ARG A 166 14.17 -4.00 -11.01
C ARG A 166 14.27 -2.85 -12.01
N ALA A 167 15.00 -1.79 -11.67
CA ALA A 167 15.25 -0.66 -12.56
C ALA A 167 16.38 -0.92 -13.58
N SER A 168 16.95 -2.12 -13.65
CA SER A 168 18.11 -2.41 -14.50
C SER A 168 17.89 -2.11 -15.99
N THR A 169 16.74 -2.46 -16.54
CA THR A 169 16.37 -2.17 -17.94
C THR A 169 16.30 -0.66 -18.23
N PRO A 170 15.47 0.14 -17.53
CA PRO A 170 15.41 1.58 -17.78
C PRO A 170 16.75 2.29 -17.45
N LEU A 171 17.53 1.79 -16.49
CA LEU A 171 18.87 2.30 -16.22
C LEU A 171 19.81 2.09 -17.41
N LYS A 172 19.75 0.91 -18.06
CA LYS A 172 20.56 0.62 -19.26
C LYS A 172 20.09 1.39 -20.50
N GLU A 173 18.81 1.75 -20.59
CA GLU A 173 18.32 2.59 -21.69
C GLU A 173 18.90 4.01 -21.63
N VAL A 174 19.03 4.58 -20.42
CA VAL A 174 19.57 5.93 -20.21
C VAL A 174 21.10 5.93 -20.13
N LEU A 175 21.69 4.88 -19.56
CA LEU A 175 23.13 4.71 -19.38
C LEU A 175 23.58 3.36 -19.96
N PRO A 176 23.75 3.25 -21.30
CA PRO A 176 24.06 1.98 -21.97
C PRO A 176 25.34 1.32 -21.48
N ASP A 177 26.34 2.13 -21.13
CA ASP A 177 27.66 1.67 -20.68
C ASP A 177 27.74 1.45 -19.16
N ALA A 178 26.64 1.70 -18.42
CA ALA A 178 26.64 1.53 -16.97
C ALA A 178 26.54 0.06 -16.56
N GLN A 179 27.38 -0.34 -15.61
CA GLN A 179 27.36 -1.65 -14.98
C GLN A 179 26.44 -1.62 -13.77
N VAL A 180 25.27 -2.26 -13.89
CA VAL A 180 24.38 -2.47 -12.75
C VAL A 180 24.85 -3.71 -11.98
N ASP A 181 25.15 -3.52 -10.71
CA ASP A 181 25.43 -4.58 -9.74
C ASP A 181 24.43 -4.49 -8.58
N ALA A 182 23.26 -5.08 -8.79
CA ALA A 182 22.18 -5.07 -7.82
C ALA A 182 21.78 -6.48 -7.36
N GLN A 183 21.22 -6.60 -6.16
CA GLN A 183 20.76 -7.88 -5.60
C GLN A 183 19.55 -7.68 -4.69
N GLY A 184 18.60 -8.62 -4.73
CA GLY A 184 17.33 -8.54 -4.02
C GLY A 184 17.43 -8.16 -2.53
N SER A 185 18.35 -8.78 -1.81
CA SER A 185 18.55 -8.58 -0.36
C SER A 185 19.89 -7.92 -0.03
N ARG A 186 20.42 -7.07 -0.93
CA ARG A 186 21.68 -6.36 -0.63
C ARG A 186 21.47 -5.45 0.58
N ASN A 187 22.30 -5.62 1.60
CA ASN A 187 22.36 -4.76 2.76
C ASN A 187 23.80 -4.27 2.97
N THR A 188 23.98 -3.26 3.81
CA THR A 188 25.30 -2.70 4.16
C THR A 188 25.87 -3.32 5.43
N ALA A 189 25.31 -4.45 5.89
CA ALA A 189 25.59 -5.06 7.19
C ALA A 189 26.55 -6.24 7.08
#